data_AF-A0A077F7E4-F1
#
_entry.id   AF-A0A077F7E4-F1
#
_cell.length_a   1.000
_cell.length_b   1.000
_cell.length_c   1.000
_cell.angle_alpha   90.00
_cell.angle_beta   90.00
_cell.angle_gamma   90.00
#
_symmetry.space_group_name_H-M   'P 1'
#
loop_
_entity.id
_entity.type
_entity.pdbx_description
1 polymer ?
#
loop_
_entity_poly.entity_id
_entity_poly.type
_entity_poly.pdbx_seq_one_letter_code
_entity_poly.pdbx_strand_id
1 'polypeptide(L)'
;MNRTGRALALGCLLLLQPLLASAGGNSLLIPATGRCTLNSQPEDLPQALAACQQAAQQGDAQAQYELGEFYYEGTNTPRDLKQALSYFEQASLQGHAQAQYRLGTMFFKGEGVAANNVQAYIVLKMAAVNGAEDALDLADEVAEQMPREDLEVATQVLGQIFRKYLLELQTAEGRTPFSPLP
;
A
#
# COMPACT_ATOMS: atom_id res chain seq x y z
N MET A 1 45.30 -61.89 34.69
CA MET A 1 44.62 -62.93 33.88
C MET A 1 43.75 -62.24 32.84
N ASN A 2 43.81 -62.77 31.62
CA ASN A 2 43.40 -62.16 30.36
C ASN A 2 41.90 -62.31 30.04
N ARG A 3 41.39 -61.32 29.29
CA ARG A 3 40.51 -61.41 28.10
C ARG A 3 39.02 -61.78 28.25
N THR A 4 38.19 -60.76 27.98
CA THR A 4 37.19 -60.63 26.88
C THR A 4 36.39 -61.85 26.42
N GLY A 5 35.06 -61.72 26.41
CA GLY A 5 34.12 -62.52 25.59
C GLY A 5 32.76 -61.84 25.44
N ARG A 6 32.32 -61.62 24.19
CA ARG A 6 31.06 -60.98 23.73
C ARG A 6 29.91 -62.00 23.61
N ALA A 7 28.66 -61.53 23.71
CA ALA A 7 27.49 -61.86 22.86
C ALA A 7 26.27 -61.03 23.36
N LEU A 8 25.74 -60.02 22.64
CA LEU A 8 24.70 -60.06 21.59
C LEU A 8 23.42 -60.83 21.95
N ALA A 9 22.30 -60.12 22.16
CA ALA A 9 21.03 -60.32 21.43
C ALA A 9 19.86 -59.48 22.02
N LEU A 10 19.26 -58.68 21.12
CA LEU A 10 17.82 -58.50 20.88
C LEU A 10 16.85 -58.11 22.01
N GLY A 11 16.18 -56.98 21.79
CA GLY A 11 14.73 -56.90 21.98
C GLY A 11 14.24 -55.87 23.00
N CYS A 12 13.89 -54.69 22.52
CA CYS A 12 12.55 -54.13 22.72
C CYS A 12 12.41 -52.84 21.92
N LEU A 13 11.70 -52.93 20.80
CA LEU A 13 11.05 -51.82 20.14
C LEU A 13 10.09 -51.14 21.12
N LEU A 14 10.45 -49.98 21.65
CA LEU A 14 9.50 -49.05 22.24
C LEU A 14 9.14 -48.02 21.19
N LEU A 15 7.91 -48.17 20.71
CA LEU A 15 7.17 -47.30 19.81
C LEU A 15 7.15 -45.86 20.35
N LEU A 16 8.08 -45.02 19.90
CA LEU A 16 7.90 -43.57 19.93
C LEU A 16 7.17 -43.20 18.64
N GLN A 17 5.84 -43.28 18.71
CA GLN A 17 4.97 -42.74 17.66
C GLN A 17 5.28 -41.26 17.46
N PRO A 18 5.26 -40.76 16.21
CA PRO A 18 5.36 -39.34 15.96
C PRO A 18 4.17 -38.65 16.62
N LEU A 19 4.44 -37.65 17.47
CA LEU A 19 3.46 -36.67 17.87
C LEU A 19 2.98 -35.97 16.60
N LEU A 20 1.89 -36.49 16.02
CA LEU A 20 0.97 -35.70 15.22
C LEU A 20 0.33 -34.70 16.19
N ALA A 21 1.07 -33.64 16.48
CA ALA A 21 0.50 -32.40 16.96
C ALA A 21 -0.34 -31.83 15.81
N SER A 22 -1.55 -32.35 15.68
CA SER A 22 -2.71 -31.62 15.18
C SER A 22 -2.92 -30.41 16.09
N ALA A 23 -2.09 -29.39 15.92
CA ALA A 23 -2.52 -28.04 16.16
C ALA A 23 -3.08 -27.57 14.82
N GLY A 24 -4.35 -27.91 14.58
CA GLY A 24 -5.17 -27.11 13.69
C GLY A 24 -4.97 -25.68 14.14
N GLY A 25 -4.31 -24.90 13.27
CA GLY A 25 -4.12 -23.48 13.51
C GLY A 25 -5.49 -22.91 13.76
N ASN A 26 -5.78 -22.60 15.02
CA ASN A 26 -6.84 -21.69 15.37
C ASN A 26 -6.50 -20.40 14.65
N SER A 27 -7.09 -20.18 13.48
CA SER A 27 -7.05 -18.92 12.72
C SER A 27 -7.79 -17.79 13.43
N LEU A 28 -7.85 -17.81 14.76
CA LEU A 28 -8.39 -16.75 15.63
C LEU A 28 -7.32 -15.74 16.04
N LEU A 29 -6.21 -15.70 15.32
CA LEU A 29 -5.29 -14.57 15.27
C LEU A 29 -5.31 -14.03 13.83
N ILE A 30 -6.46 -13.52 13.40
CA ILE A 30 -6.47 -12.47 12.39
C ILE A 30 -5.88 -11.25 13.11
N PRO A 31 -4.69 -10.74 12.76
CA PRO A 31 -4.34 -9.40 13.19
C PRO A 31 -5.43 -8.47 12.64
N ALA A 32 -5.99 -7.59 13.48
CA ALA A 32 -7.01 -6.61 13.10
C ALA A 32 -6.55 -5.60 12.01
N THR A 33 -5.43 -5.87 11.35
CA THR A 33 -5.05 -5.36 10.03
C THR A 33 -5.16 -6.53 9.04
N GLY A 34 -6.38 -7.02 8.84
CA GLY A 34 -6.66 -7.94 7.75
C GLY A 34 -6.37 -7.19 6.46
N ARG A 35 -5.29 -7.56 5.76
CA ARG A 35 -4.96 -6.98 4.45
C ARG A 35 -6.21 -7.09 3.59
N CYS A 36 -6.84 -5.96 3.30
CA CYS A 36 -7.91 -5.90 2.32
C CYS A 36 -7.30 -6.37 1.00
N THR A 37 -7.67 -7.56 0.54
CA THR A 37 -7.23 -8.10 -0.75
C THR A 37 -8.47 -8.58 -1.48
N LEU A 38 -8.84 -7.90 -2.56
CA LEU A 38 -10.05 -8.21 -3.34
C LEU A 38 -9.82 -9.23 -4.46
N ASN A 39 -8.67 -9.91 -4.43
CA ASN A 39 -8.33 -11.04 -5.28
C ASN A 39 -8.72 -12.39 -4.63
N SER A 40 -9.97 -12.50 -4.17
CA SER A 40 -10.53 -13.71 -3.56
C SER A 40 -11.28 -14.56 -4.60
N GLN A 41 -11.62 -15.81 -4.24
CA GLN A 41 -12.52 -16.60 -5.06
C GLN A 41 -13.88 -15.87 -5.24
N PRO A 42 -14.58 -16.06 -6.37
CA PRO A 42 -15.83 -15.34 -6.66
C PRO A 42 -16.90 -15.49 -5.56
N GLU A 43 -16.97 -16.65 -4.91
CA GLU A 43 -17.91 -16.95 -3.83
C GLU A 43 -17.67 -16.13 -2.55
N ASP A 44 -16.42 -15.78 -2.25
CA ASP A 44 -16.05 -15.02 -1.04
C ASP A 44 -16.01 -13.50 -1.28
N LEU A 45 -16.07 -13.09 -2.55
CA LEU A 45 -15.94 -11.69 -2.96
C LEU A 45 -16.93 -10.74 -2.25
N PRO A 46 -18.23 -11.08 -2.04
CA PRO A 46 -19.14 -10.17 -1.34
C PRO A 46 -18.72 -9.89 0.11
N GLN A 47 -18.23 -10.92 0.81
CA GLN A 47 -17.77 -10.78 2.19
C GLN A 47 -16.44 -10.02 2.26
N ALA A 48 -15.50 -10.32 1.36
CA ALA A 48 -14.23 -9.61 1.24
C ALA A 48 -14.45 -8.12 0.94
N LEU A 49 -15.37 -7.80 0.00
CA LEU A 49 -15.74 -6.43 -0.34
C LEU A 49 -16.34 -5.69 0.85
N ALA A 50 -17.26 -6.30 1.58
CA ALA A 50 -17.85 -5.68 2.77
C ALA A 50 -16.80 -5.37 3.86
N ALA A 51 -15.87 -6.30 4.12
CA ALA A 51 -14.79 -6.10 5.08
C ALA A 51 -13.83 -4.97 4.64
N CYS A 52 -13.45 -4.94 3.36
CA CYS A 52 -12.64 -3.88 2.77
C CYS A 52 -13.31 -2.51 2.86
N GLN A 53 -14.60 -2.43 2.53
CA GLN A 53 -15.39 -1.19 2.66
C GLN A 53 -15.42 -0.69 4.11
N GLN A 54 -15.58 -1.59 5.08
CA GLN A 54 -15.56 -1.24 6.49
C GLN A 54 -14.18 -0.69 6.92
N ALA A 55 -13.08 -1.34 6.52
CA ALA A 55 -11.73 -0.87 6.82
C ALA A 55 -11.45 0.50 6.18
N ALA A 56 -11.85 0.70 4.92
CA ALA A 56 -11.70 1.97 4.22
C ALA A 56 -12.50 3.10 4.89
N GLN A 57 -13.72 2.81 5.38
CA GLN A 57 -14.54 3.75 6.16
C GLN A 57 -13.91 4.11 7.51
N GLN A 58 -13.09 3.22 8.07
CA GLN A 58 -12.31 3.49 9.29
C GLN A 58 -11.01 4.25 9.01
N GLY A 59 -10.75 4.61 7.75
CA GLY A 59 -9.58 5.39 7.34
C GLY A 59 -8.37 4.54 6.94
N ASP A 60 -8.51 3.22 6.79
CA ASP A 60 -7.39 2.39 6.32
C ASP A 60 -7.03 2.75 4.87
N ALA A 61 -5.85 3.37 4.69
CA ALA A 61 -5.37 3.83 3.39
C ALA A 61 -5.10 2.68 2.41
N GLN A 62 -4.66 1.50 2.91
CA GLN A 62 -4.47 0.33 2.06
C GLN A 62 -5.83 -0.18 1.57
N ALA A 63 -6.83 -0.28 2.45
CA ALA A 63 -8.18 -0.70 2.05
C ALA A 63 -8.82 0.26 1.05
N GLN A 64 -8.60 1.57 1.23
CA GLN A 64 -9.00 2.58 0.25
C GLN A 64 -8.30 2.35 -1.09
N TYR A 65 -6.98 2.16 -1.12
CA TYR A 65 -6.24 1.85 -2.34
C TYR A 65 -6.78 0.59 -3.05
N GLU A 66 -7.01 -0.48 -2.31
CA GLU A 66 -7.49 -1.77 -2.84
C GLU A 66 -8.91 -1.67 -3.42
N LEU A 67 -9.80 -0.90 -2.79
CA LEU A 67 -11.10 -0.58 -3.36
C LEU A 67 -10.97 0.28 -4.63
N GLY A 68 -10.01 1.21 -4.64
CA GLY A 68 -9.66 1.98 -5.83
C GLY A 68 -9.30 1.08 -7.01
N GLU A 69 -8.37 0.14 -6.80
CA GLU A 69 -7.96 -0.84 -7.82
C GLU A 69 -9.14 -1.71 -8.26
N PHE A 70 -9.97 -2.19 -7.32
CA PHE A 70 -11.13 -3.03 -7.62
C PHE A 70 -12.11 -2.36 -8.60
N TYR A 71 -12.45 -1.09 -8.37
CA TYR A 71 -13.33 -0.34 -9.28
C TYR A 71 -12.61 0.12 -10.55
N TYR A 72 -11.29 0.32 -10.51
CA TYR A 72 -10.48 0.74 -11.65
C TYR A 72 -10.31 -0.38 -12.68
N GLU A 73 -10.03 -1.60 -12.24
CA GLU A 73 -9.84 -2.77 -13.11
C GLU A 73 -11.17 -3.28 -13.66
N GLY A 74 -12.23 -3.26 -12.84
CA GLY A 74 -13.50 -3.89 -13.19
C GLY A 74 -13.43 -5.43 -13.21
N THR A 75 -12.48 -6.02 -12.49
CA THR A 75 -12.39 -7.47 -12.33
C THR A 75 -13.45 -7.91 -11.32
N ASN A 76 -14.47 -8.65 -11.77
CA ASN A 76 -15.65 -9.08 -10.99
C ASN A 76 -16.70 -7.99 -10.64
N THR A 77 -16.51 -6.75 -11.10
CA THR A 77 -17.48 -5.65 -10.99
C THR A 77 -17.45 -4.82 -12.27
N PRO A 78 -18.54 -4.15 -12.69
CA PRO A 78 -18.42 -3.13 -13.72
C PRO A 78 -17.38 -2.06 -13.31
N ARG A 79 -16.51 -1.70 -14.26
CA ARG A 79 -15.51 -0.64 -14.06
C ARG A 79 -16.21 0.68 -13.70
N ASP A 80 -15.80 1.29 -12.59
CA ASP A 80 -16.29 2.60 -12.14
C ASP A 80 -15.11 3.50 -11.78
N LEU A 81 -14.68 4.31 -12.76
CA LEU A 81 -13.54 5.19 -12.60
C LEU A 81 -13.80 6.35 -11.63
N LYS A 82 -15.06 6.76 -11.43
CA LYS A 82 -15.36 7.83 -10.46
C LYS A 82 -15.19 7.31 -9.05
N GLN A 83 -15.66 6.10 -8.80
CA GLN A 83 -15.49 5.47 -7.51
C GLN A 83 -14.02 5.14 -7.23
N ALA A 84 -13.30 4.63 -8.23
CA ALA A 84 -11.85 4.41 -8.14
C ALA A 84 -11.10 5.68 -7.77
N LEU A 85 -11.36 6.78 -8.48
CA LEU A 85 -10.75 8.08 -8.23
C LEU A 85 -11.01 8.57 -6.80
N SER A 86 -12.26 8.46 -6.32
CA SER A 86 -12.60 8.86 -4.95
C SER A 86 -11.84 8.07 -3.89
N TYR A 87 -11.64 6.77 -4.10
CA TYR A 87 -10.86 5.94 -3.17
C TYR A 87 -9.36 6.23 -3.24
N PHE A 88 -8.80 6.42 -4.44
CA PHE A 88 -7.40 6.82 -4.60
C PHE A 88 -7.13 8.19 -3.99
N GLU A 89 -8.04 9.16 -4.12
CA GLU A 89 -7.94 10.47 -3.45
C GLU A 89 -7.87 10.33 -1.94
N GLN A 90 -8.74 9.51 -1.33
CA GLN A 90 -8.73 9.28 0.11
C GLN A 90 -7.40 8.67 0.59
N ALA A 91 -6.90 7.64 -0.09
CA ALA A 91 -5.62 7.01 0.26
C ALA A 91 -4.44 7.95 0.00
N SER A 92 -4.49 8.73 -1.09
CA SER A 92 -3.49 9.71 -1.48
C SER A 92 -3.30 10.81 -0.43
N LEU A 93 -4.40 11.31 0.16
CA LEU A 93 -4.37 12.30 1.23
C LEU A 93 -3.67 11.80 2.51
N GLN A 94 -3.56 10.47 2.67
CA GLN A 94 -2.86 9.83 3.79
C GLN A 94 -1.40 9.48 3.47
N GLY A 95 -0.89 9.85 2.28
CA GLY A 95 0.48 9.56 1.87
C GLY A 95 0.67 8.18 1.24
N HIS A 96 -0.40 7.46 0.87
CA HIS A 96 -0.26 6.15 0.24
C HIS A 96 0.34 6.27 -1.16
N ALA A 97 1.59 5.84 -1.33
CA ALA A 97 2.39 6.08 -2.52
C ALA A 97 1.77 5.53 -3.81
N GLN A 98 1.27 4.29 -3.80
CA GLN A 98 0.66 3.66 -4.97
C GLN A 98 -0.68 4.32 -5.34
N ALA A 99 -1.47 4.78 -4.37
CA ALA A 99 -2.70 5.52 -4.63
C ALA A 99 -2.40 6.89 -5.26
N GLN A 100 -1.35 7.58 -4.78
CA GLN A 100 -0.85 8.81 -5.41
C GLN A 100 -0.40 8.54 -6.85
N TYR A 101 0.35 7.46 -7.09
CA TYR A 101 0.77 7.09 -8.44
C TYR A 101 -0.42 6.83 -9.38
N ARG A 102 -1.43 6.06 -8.92
CA ARG A 102 -2.66 5.81 -9.67
C ARG A 102 -3.43 7.10 -9.95
N LEU A 103 -3.62 7.93 -8.93
CA LEU A 103 -4.33 9.21 -9.07
C LEU A 103 -3.61 10.16 -10.04
N GLY A 104 -2.28 10.26 -9.94
CA GLY A 104 -1.46 11.04 -10.88
C GLY A 104 -1.57 10.53 -12.31
N THR A 105 -1.56 9.21 -12.50
CA THR A 105 -1.77 8.58 -13.81
C THR A 105 -3.16 8.87 -14.38
N MET A 106 -4.21 8.82 -13.55
CA MET A 106 -5.58 9.14 -13.97
C MET A 106 -5.71 10.60 -14.40
N PHE A 107 -5.08 11.54 -13.69
CA PHE A 107 -5.02 12.94 -14.10
C PHE A 107 -4.23 13.14 -15.39
N PHE A 108 -3.12 12.43 -15.58
CA PHE A 108 -2.34 12.56 -16.80
C PHE A 108 -3.11 12.06 -18.03
N LYS A 109 -3.77 10.91 -17.90
CA LYS A 109 -4.49 10.26 -19.00
C LYS A 109 -5.92 10.77 -19.19
N GLY A 110 -6.47 11.50 -18.22
CA GLY A 110 -7.88 11.88 -18.21
C GLY A 110 -8.82 10.68 -18.03
N GLU A 111 -8.45 9.72 -17.18
CA GLU A 111 -9.25 8.52 -16.93
C GLU A 111 -10.26 8.77 -15.80
N GLY A 112 -11.55 8.82 -16.13
CA GLY A 112 -12.61 9.08 -15.15
C GLY A 112 -12.68 10.51 -14.64
N VAL A 113 -11.72 11.35 -15.03
CA VAL A 113 -11.60 12.79 -14.73
C VAL A 113 -11.02 13.51 -15.94
N ALA A 114 -11.21 14.82 -16.05
CA ALA A 114 -10.55 15.60 -17.10
C ALA A 114 -9.02 15.54 -16.90
N ALA A 115 -8.29 15.42 -18.02
CA ALA A 115 -6.83 15.43 -17.98
C ALA A 115 -6.30 16.74 -17.39
N ASN A 116 -5.30 16.66 -16.52
CA ASN A 116 -4.70 17.80 -15.85
C ASN A 116 -3.23 17.52 -15.49
N ASN A 117 -2.32 18.02 -16.33
CA ASN A 117 -0.88 17.79 -16.15
C ASN A 117 -0.33 18.46 -14.88
N VAL A 118 -0.88 19.61 -14.45
CA VAL A 118 -0.48 20.26 -13.19
C VAL A 118 -0.79 19.36 -12.01
N GLN A 119 -2.01 18.83 -11.92
CA GLN A 119 -2.41 17.92 -10.85
C GLN A 119 -1.64 16.60 -10.92
N ALA A 120 -1.48 16.04 -12.12
CA ALA A 120 -0.70 14.82 -12.32
C ALA A 120 0.74 14.98 -11.80
N TYR A 121 1.44 16.03 -12.23
CA TYR A 121 2.82 16.30 -11.83
C TYR A 121 2.96 16.44 -10.31
N ILE A 122 2.10 17.23 -9.66
CA ILE A 122 2.13 17.44 -8.22
C ILE A 122 1.96 16.10 -7.48
N VAL A 123 0.94 15.32 -7.84
CA VAL A 123 0.64 14.06 -7.16
C VAL A 123 1.72 13.00 -7.41
N LEU A 124 2.29 12.94 -8.62
CA LEU A 124 3.38 12.02 -8.95
C LEU A 124 4.67 12.36 -8.20
N LYS A 125 5.03 13.65 -8.08
CA LYS A 125 6.18 14.04 -7.25
C LYS A 125 5.94 13.72 -5.76
N MET A 126 4.71 13.84 -5.27
CA MET A 126 4.35 13.36 -3.91
C MET A 126 4.47 11.83 -3.79
N ALA A 127 4.02 11.08 -4.79
CA ALA A 127 4.12 9.62 -4.83
C ALA A 127 5.58 9.16 -4.73
N ALA A 128 6.47 9.81 -5.48
CA ALA A 128 7.90 9.55 -5.43
C ALA A 128 8.50 9.76 -4.04
N VAL A 129 8.15 10.88 -3.38
CA VAL A 129 8.60 11.17 -2.01
C VAL A 129 8.12 10.10 -1.03
N ASN A 130 6.92 9.54 -1.26
CA ASN A 130 6.35 8.47 -0.43
C ASN A 130 6.79 7.05 -0.85
N GLY A 131 7.68 6.92 -1.84
CA GLY A 131 8.31 5.63 -2.19
C GLY A 131 7.73 4.92 -3.41
N ALA A 132 6.96 5.59 -4.27
CA ALA A 132 6.60 5.04 -5.58
C ALA A 132 7.76 5.22 -6.56
N GLU A 133 8.55 4.16 -6.77
CA GLU A 133 9.81 4.18 -7.54
C GLU A 133 9.62 4.70 -8.97
N ASP A 134 8.52 4.32 -9.65
CA ASP A 134 8.24 4.69 -11.04
C ASP A 134 7.60 6.09 -11.19
N ALA A 135 7.29 6.77 -10.09
CA ALA A 135 6.52 8.01 -10.15
C ALA A 135 7.33 9.21 -10.68
N LEU A 136 8.67 9.21 -10.50
CA LEU A 136 9.51 10.29 -11.01
C LEU A 136 9.59 10.29 -12.53
N ASP A 137 9.77 9.13 -13.14
CA ASP A 137 9.85 8.99 -14.59
C ASP A 137 8.57 9.51 -15.25
N LEU A 138 7.40 9.12 -14.71
CA LEU A 138 6.12 9.62 -15.21
C LEU A 138 5.94 11.13 -14.94
N ALA A 139 6.41 11.64 -13.79
CA ALA A 139 6.36 13.08 -13.54
C ALA A 139 7.22 13.87 -14.53
N ASP A 140 8.37 13.33 -14.93
CA ASP A 140 9.25 13.97 -15.91
C ASP A 140 8.60 13.95 -17.31
N GLU A 141 7.96 12.84 -17.71
CA GLU A 141 7.15 12.78 -18.94
C GLU A 141 6.00 13.81 -18.92
N VAL A 142 5.29 13.94 -17.81
CA VAL A 142 4.22 14.94 -17.65
C VAL A 142 4.77 16.36 -17.81
N ALA A 143 5.93 16.66 -17.21
CA ALA A 143 6.55 17.98 -17.27
C ALA A 143 6.99 18.37 -18.69
N GLU A 144 7.42 17.41 -19.51
CA GLU A 144 7.75 17.64 -20.93
C GLU A 144 6.54 18.12 -21.74
N GLN A 145 5.32 17.77 -21.32
CA GLN A 145 4.07 18.17 -21.97
C GLN A 145 3.46 19.45 -21.40
N MET A 146 4.09 20.07 -20.39
CA MET A 146 3.55 21.26 -19.72
C MET A 146 4.14 22.55 -20.29
N PRO A 147 3.32 23.61 -20.49
CA PRO A 147 3.87 24.94 -20.68
C PRO A 147 4.63 25.37 -19.41
N ARG A 148 5.64 26.22 -19.59
CA ARG A 148 6.50 26.68 -18.48
C ARG A 148 5.71 27.28 -17.33
N GLU A 149 4.67 28.05 -17.65
CA GLU A 149 3.79 28.69 -16.66
C GLU A 149 3.10 27.67 -15.75
N ASP A 150 2.59 26.57 -16.31
CA ASP A 150 1.96 25.49 -15.54
C ASP A 150 2.97 24.75 -14.66
N LEU A 151 4.20 24.56 -15.15
CA LEU A 151 5.27 23.91 -14.39
C LEU A 151 5.72 24.79 -13.21
N GLU A 152 5.77 26.11 -13.40
CA GLU A 152 6.02 27.08 -12.33
C GLU A 152 4.92 27.02 -11.27
N VAL A 153 3.65 26.99 -11.67
CA VAL A 153 2.51 26.82 -10.75
C VAL A 153 2.64 25.52 -9.96
N ALA A 154 2.91 24.39 -10.62
CA ALA A 154 3.04 23.11 -9.97
C ALA A 154 4.20 23.08 -8.95
N THR A 155 5.35 23.64 -9.32
CA THR A 155 6.53 23.72 -8.45
C THR A 155 6.29 24.64 -7.26
N GLN A 156 5.59 25.76 -7.46
CA GLN A 156 5.20 26.66 -6.38
C GLN A 156 4.28 25.96 -5.37
N VAL A 157 3.29 25.21 -5.84
CA VAL A 157 2.39 24.44 -4.98
C VAL A 157 3.15 23.38 -4.18
N LEU A 158 4.04 22.61 -4.82
CA LEU A 158 4.90 21.64 -4.13
C LEU A 158 5.77 22.31 -3.06
N GLY A 159 6.33 23.48 -3.35
CA GLY A 159 7.10 24.26 -2.38
C GLY A 159 6.26 24.73 -1.18
N GLN A 160 5.00 25.09 -1.39
CA GLN A 160 4.07 25.46 -0.32
C GLN A 160 3.71 24.25 0.56
N ILE A 161 3.45 23.10 -0.05
CA ILE A 161 3.17 21.83 0.66
C ILE A 161 4.36 21.48 1.55
N PHE A 162 5.58 21.46 0.99
CA PHE A 162 6.79 21.15 1.74
C PHE A 162 7.06 22.15 2.87
N ARG A 163 6.85 23.46 2.62
CA ARG A 163 6.99 24.49 3.66
C ARG A 163 6.01 24.25 4.80
N LYS A 164 4.75 23.94 4.50
CA LYS A 164 3.74 23.66 5.52
C LYS A 164 4.12 22.45 6.38
N TYR A 165 4.56 21.37 5.74
CA TYR A 165 5.06 20.18 6.42
C TYR A 165 6.21 20.49 7.40
N LEU A 166 7.20 21.27 6.97
CA LEU A 166 8.32 21.66 7.83
C LEU A 166 7.87 22.50 9.04
N LEU A 167 6.89 23.38 8.88
CA LEU A 167 6.35 24.18 9.99
C LEU A 167 5.62 23.30 11.00
N GLU A 168 4.85 22.31 10.54
CA GLU A 168 4.16 21.36 11.41
C GLU A 168 5.17 20.55 12.24
N LEU A 169 6.26 20.07 11.63
CA LEU A 169 7.33 19.38 12.34
C LEU A 169 8.01 20.27 13.41
N GLN A 170 8.28 21.55 13.09
CA GLN A 170 8.85 22.50 14.06
C GLN A 170 7.97 22.64 15.31
N THR A 171 6.65 22.71 15.11
CA THR A 171 5.70 22.85 16.21
C THR A 171 5.53 21.57 17.03
N ALA A 172 5.77 20.40 16.44
CA ALA A 172 5.65 19.11 17.12
C ALA A 172 6.86 18.79 18.02
N GLU A 173 8.08 19.10 17.58
CA GLU A 173 9.30 18.65 18.25
C GLU A 173 10.06 19.74 19.02
N GLY A 174 9.64 21.01 18.90
CA GLY A 174 10.31 22.15 19.55
C GLY A 174 11.74 22.39 19.07
N ARG A 175 12.18 21.70 18.00
CA ARG A 175 13.46 21.82 17.32
C ARG A 175 13.22 22.02 15.83
N THR A 176 14.19 22.59 15.12
CA THR A 176 14.06 22.73 13.67
C THR A 176 14.27 21.38 12.99
N PRO A 177 13.50 21.02 11.95
CA PRO A 177 13.69 19.79 11.15
C PRO A 177 15.08 19.65 10.54
N PHE A 178 15.84 20.76 10.48
CA PHE A 178 17.20 20.82 9.94
C PHE A 178 18.28 20.79 11.02
N SER A 179 17.93 20.59 12.29
CA SER A 179 18.92 20.41 13.35
C SER A 179 19.72 19.13 13.10
N PRO A 180 21.06 19.16 13.24
CA PRO A 180 21.88 17.95 13.10
C PRO A 180 21.37 16.85 14.04
N LEU A 181 21.28 15.62 13.54
CA LEU A 181 21.05 14.45 14.39
C LEU A 181 22.26 14.27 15.32
N PRO A 182 22.04 13.88 16.60
CA PRO A 182 23.13 13.68 17.56
C PRO A 182 24.08 12.55 17.16
#